data_AF-A0A6A8LTC2-F1
#
_entry.id   AF-A0A6A8LTC2-F1
#
_cell.length_a   1.000
_cell.length_b   1.000
_cell.length_c   1.000
_cell.angle_alpha   90.00
_cell.angle_beta   90.00
_cell.angle_gamma   90.00
#
_symmetry.space_group_name_H-M   'P 1'
#
loop_
_entity.id
_entity.type
_entity.pdbx_description
1 polymer ?
#
loop_
_entity_poly.entity_id
_entity_poly.type
_entity_poly.pdbx_seq_one_letter_code
_entity_poly.pdbx_strand_id
1 'polypeptide(L)'
;GTLYTDIIESGTDTAQTIKSHHNVGGLPEDVQFKLIEPLNTLFKDEVRELGEKLGMPHELVWRQPFPGPGLGIRVIGEITEEKLEIVRDSDLILREEIAKHGLD
;
A
#
# COMPACT_ATOMS: atom_id res chain seq x y z
N GLY A 1 -6.39 -7.49 0.29
CA GLY A 1 -6.58 -7.26 -1.17
C GLY A 1 -5.38 -7.77 -1.91
N THR A 2 -5.05 -9.02 -1.64
CA THR A 2 -3.89 -9.74 -2.17
C THR A 2 -3.95 -9.79 -3.67
N LEU A 3 -2.83 -9.49 -4.32
CA LEU A 3 -2.66 -9.52 -5.76
C LEU A 3 -1.83 -10.73 -6.17
N TYR A 4 -1.79 -11.00 -7.46
CA TYR A 4 -1.03 -12.13 -7.99
C TYR A 4 0.48 -11.99 -7.71
N THR A 5 1.01 -10.76 -7.70
CA THR A 5 2.40 -10.48 -7.33
C THR A 5 2.73 -10.86 -5.89
N ASP A 6 1.79 -10.68 -4.97
CA ASP A 6 1.98 -11.03 -3.56
C ASP A 6 2.12 -12.56 -3.38
N ILE A 7 1.38 -13.33 -4.19
CA ILE A 7 1.48 -14.80 -4.18
C ILE A 7 2.83 -15.26 -4.71
N ILE A 8 3.28 -14.72 -5.85
CA ILE A 8 4.59 -15.09 -6.43
C ILE A 8 5.71 -14.80 -5.44
N GLU A 9 5.68 -13.62 -4.79
CA GLU A 9 6.69 -13.24 -3.82
C GLU A 9 6.71 -14.13 -2.59
N SER A 10 5.57 -14.72 -2.21
CA SER A 10 5.46 -15.63 -1.06
C SER A 10 5.69 -17.12 -1.38
N GLY A 11 5.71 -17.49 -2.67
CA GLY A 11 5.56 -18.88 -3.14
C GLY A 11 6.84 -19.65 -3.51
N THR A 12 8.04 -19.11 -3.27
CA THR A 12 9.29 -19.85 -3.51
C THR A 12 9.81 -20.53 -2.23
N ASP A 13 10.50 -21.68 -2.35
CA ASP A 13 11.06 -22.45 -1.21
C ASP A 13 12.02 -21.63 -0.32
N THR A 14 12.55 -20.52 -0.84
CA THR A 14 13.39 -19.55 -0.13
C THR A 14 12.64 -18.31 0.36
N ALA A 15 11.36 -18.14 -0.01
CA ALA A 15 10.55 -16.96 0.29
C ALA A 15 9.66 -17.08 1.53
N GLN A 16 9.62 -18.24 2.20
CA GLN A 16 8.81 -18.42 3.42
C GLN A 16 9.10 -17.37 4.51
N THR A 17 10.24 -16.69 4.48
CA THR A 17 10.62 -15.67 5.48
C THR A 17 10.33 -14.23 5.06
N ILE A 18 9.95 -13.97 3.80
CA ILE A 18 9.74 -12.62 3.28
C ILE A 18 8.24 -12.47 2.99
N LYS A 19 7.48 -11.97 3.96
CA LYS A 19 6.04 -11.63 3.90
C LYS A 19 5.02 -12.72 4.26
N SER A 20 5.18 -13.36 5.42
CA SER A 20 4.07 -14.06 6.11
C SER A 20 3.01 -13.10 6.71
N HIS A 21 3.17 -11.78 6.59
CA HIS A 21 2.46 -10.80 7.41
C HIS A 21 1.26 -10.09 6.75
N HIS A 22 0.90 -10.40 5.50
CA HIS A 22 0.02 -9.47 4.78
C HIS A 22 -1.48 -9.74 4.83
N ASN A 23 -1.98 -10.86 5.37
CA ASN A 23 -3.43 -11.04 5.47
C ASN A 23 -3.97 -11.73 6.74
N VAL A 24 -3.17 -12.54 7.43
CA VAL A 24 -3.53 -13.16 8.74
C VAL A 24 -2.31 -13.22 9.68
N GLY A 25 -1.22 -12.53 9.34
CA GLY A 25 -0.06 -12.44 10.23
C GLY A 25 -0.33 -11.42 11.33
N GLY A 26 -0.17 -11.82 12.59
CA GLY A 26 -0.29 -10.91 13.73
C GLY A 26 -1.70 -10.76 14.33
N LEU A 27 -2.66 -11.59 13.94
CA LEU A 27 -3.90 -11.73 14.71
C LEU A 27 -3.62 -12.56 15.99
N PRO A 28 -4.28 -12.24 17.12
CA PRO A 28 -4.29 -13.11 18.29
C PRO A 28 -4.70 -14.54 17.93
N GLU A 29 -4.09 -15.55 18.57
CA GLU A 29 -4.31 -16.97 18.25
C GLU A 29 -5.77 -17.43 18.40
N ASP A 30 -6.54 -16.72 19.23
CA ASP A 30 -7.95 -16.97 19.52
C ASP A 30 -8.91 -16.35 18.47
N VAL A 31 -8.40 -15.59 17.50
CA VAL A 31 -9.19 -14.96 16.44
C VAL A 31 -9.01 -15.71 15.12
N GLN A 32 -10.06 -16.41 14.69
CA GLN A 32 -10.07 -17.14 13.42
C GLN A 32 -11.04 -16.52 12.41
N PHE A 33 -10.52 -16.19 11.23
CA PHE A 33 -11.31 -15.73 10.09
C PHE A 33 -11.09 -16.65 8.88
N LYS A 34 -12.13 -16.76 8.05
CA LYS A 34 -11.98 -17.30 6.70
C LYS A 34 -11.49 -16.18 5.78
N LEU A 35 -10.29 -16.33 5.24
CA LEU A 35 -9.72 -15.37 4.31
C LEU A 35 -10.43 -15.45 2.94
N ILE A 36 -10.77 -14.28 2.37
CA ILE A 36 -11.35 -14.16 1.03
C ILE A 36 -10.51 -13.16 0.24
N GLU A 37 -9.87 -13.61 -0.85
CA GLU A 37 -8.90 -12.84 -1.62
C GLU A 37 -9.29 -12.80 -3.12
N PRO A 38 -10.35 -12.06 -3.49
CA PRO A 38 -10.91 -12.13 -4.84
C PRO A 38 -10.00 -11.52 -5.93
N LEU A 39 -8.98 -10.74 -5.53
CA LEU A 39 -8.06 -10.05 -6.43
C LEU A 39 -6.76 -10.82 -6.66
N ASN A 40 -6.61 -12.00 -6.07
CA ASN A 40 -5.33 -12.73 -6.00
C ASN A 40 -4.84 -13.30 -7.33
N THR A 41 -5.63 -13.18 -8.39
CA THR A 41 -5.27 -13.57 -9.76
C THR A 41 -5.01 -12.37 -10.66
N LEU A 42 -5.10 -11.15 -10.12
CA LEU A 42 -4.94 -9.91 -10.87
C LEU A 42 -3.61 -9.22 -10.55
N PHE A 43 -3.03 -8.59 -11.55
CA PHE A 43 -1.96 -7.60 -11.42
C PHE A 43 -2.52 -6.21 -11.05
N LYS A 44 -1.62 -5.30 -10.68
CA LYS A 44 -1.99 -3.98 -10.16
C LYS A 44 -2.72 -3.10 -11.18
N ASP A 45 -2.31 -3.16 -12.43
CA ASP A 45 -2.96 -2.48 -13.56
C ASP A 45 -4.38 -3.02 -13.81
N GLU A 46 -4.58 -4.34 -13.77
CA GLU A 46 -5.90 -4.96 -13.90
C GLU A 46 -6.85 -4.55 -12.74
N VAL A 47 -6.32 -4.46 -11.52
CA VAL A 47 -7.07 -3.99 -10.35
C VAL A 47 -7.46 -2.52 -10.50
N ARG A 48 -6.58 -1.69 -11.09
CA ARG A 48 -6.88 -0.29 -11.38
C ARG A 48 -8.02 -0.16 -12.39
N GLU A 49 -7.93 -0.89 -13.50
CA GLU A 49 -8.98 -0.92 -14.52
C GLU A 49 -10.32 -1.40 -13.92
N LEU A 50 -10.29 -2.42 -13.06
CA LEU A 50 -11.47 -2.87 -12.33
C LEU A 50 -12.06 -1.76 -11.45
N GLY A 51 -11.21 -1.03 -10.71
CA GLY A 51 -11.65 0.10 -9.88
C GLY A 51 -12.38 1.18 -10.68
N GLU A 52 -11.87 1.54 -11.85
CA GLU A 52 -12.54 2.51 -12.74
C GLU A 52 -13.88 1.99 -13.26
N LYS A 53 -13.94 0.72 -13.68
CA LYS A 53 -15.19 0.08 -14.13
C LYS A 53 -16.25 0.00 -13.02
N LEU A 54 -15.83 -0.07 -11.77
CA LEU A 54 -16.69 -0.01 -10.59
C LEU A 54 -17.10 1.42 -10.19
N GLY A 55 -16.63 2.44 -10.92
CA GLY A 55 -16.99 3.84 -10.69
C GLY A 55 -16.17 4.52 -9.60
N MET A 56 -15.00 3.99 -9.23
CA MET A 56 -14.10 4.68 -8.31
C MET A 56 -13.50 5.94 -8.96
N PRO A 57 -13.28 7.03 -8.21
CA PRO A 57 -12.63 8.21 -8.74
C PRO A 57 -11.25 7.89 -9.32
N HIS A 58 -10.96 8.38 -10.52
CA HIS A 58 -9.69 8.17 -11.22
C HIS A 58 -8.49 8.55 -10.33
N GLU A 59 -8.55 9.72 -9.69
CA GLU A 59 -7.52 10.20 -8.77
C GLU A 59 -7.21 9.22 -7.62
N LEU A 60 -8.21 8.46 -7.15
CA LEU A 60 -8.04 7.49 -6.06
C LEU A 60 -7.40 6.19 -6.56
N VAL A 61 -7.81 5.73 -7.74
CA VAL A 61 -7.31 4.52 -8.39
C VAL A 61 -5.83 4.68 -8.79
N TRP A 62 -5.49 5.85 -9.30
CA TRP A 62 -4.17 6.13 -9.85
C TRP A 62 -3.21 6.79 -8.86
N ARG A 63 -3.69 7.15 -7.66
CA ARG A 63 -2.86 7.69 -6.59
C ARG A 63 -1.58 6.86 -6.38
N GLN A 64 -0.49 7.58 -6.10
CA GLN A 64 0.77 6.95 -5.74
C GLN A 64 0.61 6.00 -4.54
N PRO A 65 1.31 4.86 -4.53
CA PRO A 65 1.25 3.92 -3.40
C PRO A 65 1.75 4.58 -2.13
N PHE A 66 1.05 4.32 -1.03
CA PHE A 66 1.46 4.78 0.29
C PHE A 66 1.85 3.58 1.16
N PRO A 67 3.04 3.58 1.79
CA PRO A 67 3.55 2.43 2.54
C PRO A 67 2.73 2.20 3.81
N GLY A 68 2.65 0.94 4.27
CA GLY A 68 1.92 0.56 5.50
C GLY A 68 2.36 1.32 6.75
N PRO A 69 3.68 1.44 7.04
CA PRO A 69 4.19 2.28 8.12
C PRO A 69 4.00 3.81 7.94
N GLY A 70 3.48 4.23 6.78
CA GLY A 70 3.18 5.62 6.45
C GLY A 70 4.37 6.57 6.51
N LEU A 71 4.19 7.73 7.13
CA LEU A 71 5.24 8.74 7.29
C LEU A 71 6.35 8.30 8.25
N GLY A 72 6.14 7.26 9.06
CA GLY A 72 7.13 6.80 10.04
C GLY A 72 8.45 6.38 9.38
N ILE A 73 8.40 5.75 8.20
CA ILE A 73 9.61 5.38 7.46
C ILE A 73 10.24 6.55 6.68
N ARG A 74 9.56 7.70 6.64
CA ARG A 74 10.05 8.93 6.00
C ARG A 74 10.67 9.91 7.01
N VAL A 75 10.50 9.67 8.31
CA VAL A 75 11.16 10.43 9.38
C VAL A 75 12.48 9.73 9.72
N ILE A 76 13.60 10.46 9.61
CA ILE A 76 14.91 9.91 9.98
C ILE A 76 15.14 10.05 11.49
N GLY A 77 15.41 8.92 12.14
CA GLY A 77 15.62 8.82 13.59
C GLY A 77 14.30 8.71 14.35
N GLU A 78 14.27 9.23 15.58
CA GLU A 78 13.08 9.21 16.42
C GLU A 78 11.90 9.94 15.75
N ILE A 79 10.72 9.31 15.82
CA ILE A 79 9.45 9.84 15.30
C ILE A 79 8.84 10.73 16.38
N THR A 80 8.81 12.04 16.13
CA THR A 80 8.19 13.04 17.01
C THR A 80 7.09 13.78 16.26
N GLU A 81 6.14 14.38 17.00
CA GLU A 81 5.04 15.14 16.38
C GLU A 81 5.56 16.28 15.51
N GLU A 82 6.54 17.03 16.00
CA GLU A 82 7.19 18.12 15.26
C GLU A 82 7.78 17.65 13.92
N LYS A 83 8.49 16.50 13.91
CA LYS A 83 9.04 15.96 12.66
C LYS A 83 7.94 15.45 11.72
N LEU A 84 6.85 14.91 12.26
CA LEU A 84 5.72 14.48 11.45
C LEU A 84 5.02 15.67 10.79
N GLU A 85 4.85 16.79 11.50
CA GLU A 85 4.33 18.04 10.93
C GLU A 85 5.20 18.50 9.74
N ILE A 86 6.51 18.60 9.94
CA ILE A 86 7.45 19.00 8.88
C ILE A 86 7.36 18.08 7.66
N VAL A 87 7.30 16.76 7.88
CA VAL A 87 7.20 15.78 6.77
C VAL A 87 5.85 15.87 6.06
N ARG A 88 4.74 16.10 6.78
CA ARG A 88 3.40 16.29 6.17
C ARG A 88 3.38 17.52 5.27
N ASP A 89 3.91 18.65 5.76
CA ASP A 89 3.93 19.91 5.02
C ASP A 89 4.82 19.79 3.77
N SER A 90 6.00 19.18 3.91
CA SER A 90 6.92 18.93 2.80
C SER A 90 6.31 18.00 1.74
N ASP A 91 5.67 16.90 2.15
CA ASP A 91 4.99 15.97 1.24
C ASP A 91 3.82 16.62 0.50
N LEU A 92 3.04 17.47 1.18
CA LEU A 92 1.94 18.22 0.56
C LEU A 92 2.47 19.17 -0.52
N ILE A 93 3.47 19.99 -0.20
CA ILE A 93 4.07 20.93 -1.16
C ILE A 93 4.62 20.17 -2.37
N LEU A 94 5.35 19.08 -2.16
CA LEU A 94 5.90 18.27 -3.25
C LEU A 94 4.79 17.75 -4.17
N ARG A 95 3.72 17.16 -3.62
CA ARG A 95 2.61 16.63 -4.41
C ARG A 95 1.87 17.74 -5.17
N GLU A 96 1.62 18.87 -4.54
CA GLU A 96 0.99 20.01 -5.21
C GLU A 96 1.84 20.55 -6.36
N GLU A 97 3.15 20.67 -6.18
CA GLU A 97 4.05 21.14 -7.24
C GLU A 97 4.15 20.14 -8.40
N ILE A 98 4.22 18.84 -8.14
CA ILE A 98 4.18 17.79 -9.17
C ILE A 98 2.86 17.87 -9.97
N ALA A 99 1.72 17.96 -9.28
CA ALA A 99 0.41 18.07 -9.91
C ALA A 99 0.25 19.35 -10.74
N LYS A 100 0.68 20.51 -10.22
CA LYS A 100 0.64 21.81 -10.94
C LYS A 100 1.41 21.78 -12.26
N HIS A 101 2.47 20.98 -12.35
CA HIS A 101 3.30 20.84 -13.54
C HIS A 101 2.91 19.65 -14.44
N GLY A 102 1.86 18.90 -14.10
CA GLY A 102 1.38 17.77 -14.90
C GLY A 102 2.36 16.59 -14.96
N LEU A 103 3.09 16.34 -13.87
CA LEU A 103 4.12 15.30 -13.77
C LEU A 103 3.67 14.05 -12.99
N ASP A 104 2.38 13.98 -12.64
CA ASP A 104 1.77 12.89 -11.86
C ASP A 104 1.30 11.72 -12.74
#